data_AF-A0A959NJY6-F1
#
_entry.id   AF-A0A959NJY6-F1
#
_cell.length_a   1.000
_cell.length_b   1.000
_cell.length_c   1.000
_cell.angle_alpha   90.00
_cell.angle_beta   90.00
_cell.angle_gamma   90.00
#
_symmetry.space_group_name_H-M   'P 1'
#
loop_
_entity.id
_entity.type
_entity.pdbx_description
1 polymer ?
#
loop_
_entity_poly.entity_id
_entity_poly.type
_entity_poly.pdbx_seq_one_letter_code
_entity_poly.pdbx_strand_id
1 'polypeptide(L)'
;MDAIKFSLALVLLFSNSNFMDILKFENLLGKHVSTAKDFTGCDFNGNNIQGKNFTMNIYTNDELINKYFYGMKYNFITILTDDQEIIQSITIHFYELINREFYDTFNKDYGKPDHIQVVENRRTVSESFGKGFFQHLKKSTFDLREGTFEENPLYIIWKRKHFQIKAFLRQQNMSEITFSISAD
;
A
#
# COMPACT_ATOMS: atom_id res chain seq x y z
N MET A 1 12.51 31.21 41.58
CA MET A 1 12.27 29.75 41.46
C MET A 1 11.29 29.53 40.32
N ASP A 2 11.55 30.14 39.15
CA ASP A 2 10.50 30.47 38.17
C ASP A 2 10.85 30.10 36.72
N ALA A 3 12.09 29.69 36.45
CA ALA A 3 12.52 29.30 35.10
C ALA A 3 12.10 27.85 34.72
N ILE A 4 11.84 26.99 35.70
CA ILE A 4 11.53 25.57 35.47
C ILE A 4 10.07 25.37 35.01
N LYS A 5 9.15 26.28 35.36
CA LYS A 5 7.73 26.16 34.98
C LYS A 5 7.46 26.55 33.52
N PHE A 6 8.32 27.36 32.91
CA PHE A 6 8.16 27.77 31.50
C PHE A 6 8.59 26.68 30.51
N SER A 7 9.50 25.77 30.92
CA SER A 7 9.98 24.67 30.08
C SER A 7 8.93 23.55 29.91
N LEU A 8 8.15 23.23 30.94
CA LEU A 8 7.15 22.16 30.87
C LEU A 8 5.96 22.50 29.96
N ALA A 9 5.55 23.77 29.91
CA ALA A 9 4.45 24.22 29.04
C ALA A 9 4.84 24.14 27.55
N LEU A 10 6.12 24.35 27.21
CA LEU A 10 6.59 24.23 25.83
C LEU A 10 6.62 22.77 25.35
N VAL A 11 7.01 21.82 26.22
CA VAL A 11 6.99 20.37 25.91
C VAL A 11 5.57 19.84 25.75
N LEU A 12 4.59 20.42 26.47
CA LEU A 12 3.17 20.09 26.32
C LEU A 12 2.52 20.69 25.06
N LEU A 13 3.05 21.79 24.53
CA LEU A 13 2.56 22.38 23.28
C LEU A 13 3.06 21.62 22.03
N PHE A 14 4.19 20.91 22.12
CA PHE A 14 4.64 20.01 21.04
C PHE A 14 4.03 18.61 21.09
N SER A 15 3.39 18.21 22.19
CA SER A 15 2.68 16.93 22.29
C SER A 15 1.21 17.00 21.85
N ASN A 16 0.70 18.19 21.56
CA ASN A 16 -0.52 18.40 20.76
C ASN A 16 -0.20 18.47 19.26
N SER A 17 0.79 17.69 18.80
CA SER A 17 0.92 17.39 17.37
C SER A 17 -0.31 16.60 16.96
N ASN A 18 -1.30 17.32 16.43
CA ASN A 18 -2.45 16.85 15.66
C ASN A 18 -2.35 15.35 15.34
N PHE A 19 -3.06 14.52 16.11
CA PHE A 19 -3.48 13.21 15.62
C PHE A 19 -4.42 13.52 14.45
N MET A 20 -3.85 13.76 13.27
CA MET A 20 -4.59 13.62 12.02
C MET A 20 -5.15 12.21 12.06
N ASP A 21 -6.47 12.07 12.02
CA ASP A 21 -7.12 10.78 11.88
C ASP A 21 -6.51 10.06 10.69
N ILE A 22 -5.69 9.05 10.96
CA ILE A 22 -5.05 8.25 9.93
C ILE A 22 -6.17 7.47 9.25
N LEU A 23 -6.29 7.64 7.93
CA LEU A 23 -7.28 6.94 7.13
C LEU A 23 -7.14 5.43 7.30
N LYS A 24 -8.18 4.78 7.79
CA LYS A 24 -8.26 3.32 7.94
C LYS A 24 -8.88 2.68 6.70
N PHE A 25 -8.08 2.49 5.65
CA PHE A 25 -8.54 1.98 4.36
C PHE A 25 -9.21 0.61 4.43
N GLU A 26 -8.88 -0.21 5.42
CA GLU A 26 -9.57 -1.48 5.70
C GLU A 26 -11.07 -1.28 5.97
N ASN A 27 -11.49 -0.10 6.44
CA ASN A 27 -12.91 0.21 6.67
C ASN A 27 -13.73 0.37 5.39
N LEU A 28 -13.10 0.40 4.22
CA LEU A 28 -13.78 0.41 2.92
C LEU A 28 -13.99 -1.00 2.36
N LEU A 29 -13.27 -2.01 2.85
CA LEU A 29 -13.42 -3.38 2.36
C LEU A 29 -14.84 -3.89 2.62
N GLY A 30 -15.44 -4.54 1.62
CA GLY A 30 -16.81 -5.04 1.67
C GLY A 30 -17.90 -3.98 1.54
N LYS A 31 -17.54 -2.70 1.32
CA LYS A 31 -18.50 -1.63 1.03
C LYS A 31 -18.63 -1.41 -0.47
N HIS A 32 -19.73 -0.78 -0.87
CA HIS A 32 -19.93 -0.33 -2.24
C HIS A 32 -18.93 0.78 -2.62
N VAL A 33 -18.41 0.77 -3.84
CA VAL A 33 -17.39 1.72 -4.33
C VAL A 33 -17.80 3.19 -4.23
N SER A 34 -19.10 3.47 -4.28
CA SER A 34 -19.65 4.82 -4.09
C SER A 34 -19.26 5.47 -2.76
N THR A 35 -18.94 4.68 -1.74
CA THR A 35 -18.47 5.18 -0.43
C THR A 35 -17.03 5.69 -0.44
N ALA A 36 -16.25 5.37 -1.48
CA ALA A 36 -14.82 5.68 -1.54
C ALA A 36 -14.55 7.18 -1.68
N LYS A 37 -15.41 7.92 -2.38
CA LYS A 37 -15.25 9.38 -2.57
C LYS A 37 -15.36 10.12 -1.24
N ASP A 38 -16.39 9.82 -0.46
CA ASP A 38 -16.60 10.47 0.84
C ASP A 38 -15.47 10.14 1.84
N PHE A 39 -14.91 8.93 1.73
CA PHE A 39 -13.82 8.48 2.60
C PHE A 39 -12.46 9.08 2.21
N THR A 40 -12.11 9.06 0.92
CA THR A 40 -10.78 9.48 0.45
C THR A 40 -10.73 10.93 0.03
N GLY A 41 -11.88 11.56 -0.25
CA GLY A 41 -12.00 12.87 -0.89
C GLY A 41 -11.54 12.88 -2.35
N CYS A 42 -11.47 11.72 -3.01
CA CYS A 42 -11.01 11.58 -4.38
C CYS A 42 -12.14 11.11 -5.30
N ASP A 43 -12.15 11.64 -6.51
CA ASP A 43 -12.97 11.11 -7.61
C ASP A 43 -12.28 9.92 -8.26
N PHE A 44 -13.06 8.91 -8.63
CA PHE A 44 -12.57 7.66 -9.18
C PHE A 44 -13.22 7.36 -10.52
N ASN A 45 -12.39 7.06 -11.52
CA ASN A 45 -12.82 6.64 -12.84
C ASN A 45 -12.70 5.13 -12.98
N GLY A 46 -13.83 4.48 -13.30
CA GLY A 46 -13.94 3.04 -13.42
C GLY A 46 -13.63 2.55 -14.83
N ASN A 47 -12.84 1.49 -14.92
CA ASN A 47 -12.64 0.69 -16.12
C ASN A 47 -13.02 -0.76 -15.81
N ASN A 48 -13.84 -1.36 -16.66
CA ASN A 48 -14.21 -2.76 -16.52
C ASN A 48 -13.18 -3.65 -17.23
N ILE A 49 -12.66 -4.66 -16.53
CA ILE A 49 -11.79 -5.69 -17.10
C ILE A 49 -12.55 -7.01 -17.11
N GLN A 50 -12.84 -7.52 -18.31
CA GLN A 50 -13.49 -8.81 -18.53
C GLN A 50 -12.45 -9.83 -19.01
N GLY A 51 -12.24 -10.87 -18.21
CA GLY A 51 -11.55 -12.09 -18.61
C GLY A 51 -12.54 -13.21 -18.89
N LYS A 52 -12.08 -14.30 -19.53
CA LYS A 52 -12.93 -15.48 -19.82
C LYS A 52 -13.66 -16.05 -18.59
N ASN A 53 -13.09 -15.89 -17.39
CA ASN A 53 -13.57 -16.50 -16.14
C ASN A 53 -13.68 -15.50 -14.97
N PHE A 54 -13.55 -14.19 -15.21
CA PHE A 54 -13.69 -13.19 -14.15
C PHE A 54 -14.11 -11.84 -14.73
N THR A 55 -14.93 -11.12 -13.98
CA THR A 55 -15.25 -9.71 -14.21
C THR A 55 -14.77 -8.95 -12.99
N MET A 56 -13.88 -7.98 -13.19
CA MET A 56 -13.45 -7.08 -12.12
C MET A 56 -13.55 -5.64 -12.63
N ASN A 57 -14.03 -4.74 -11.78
CA ASN A 57 -13.94 -3.32 -12.07
C ASN A 57 -12.70 -2.75 -11.35
N ILE A 58 -11.93 -1.96 -12.09
CA ILE A 58 -10.78 -1.24 -11.57
C ILE A 58 -11.12 0.23 -11.58
N TYR A 59 -11.03 0.87 -10.41
CA TYR A 59 -11.20 2.30 -10.28
C TYR A 59 -9.88 2.94 -9.88
N THR A 60 -9.54 4.05 -10.52
CA THR A 60 -8.36 4.85 -10.21
C THR A 60 -8.75 6.31 -10.10
N ASN A 61 -8.11 7.06 -9.20
CA ASN A 61 -8.21 8.51 -9.24
C ASN A 61 -7.26 9.06 -10.31
N ASP A 62 -7.75 10.01 -11.11
CA ASP A 62 -6.97 10.62 -12.19
C ASP A 62 -6.05 11.74 -11.69
N GLU A 63 -6.43 12.40 -10.60
CA GLU A 63 -5.67 13.50 -10.02
C GLU A 63 -4.59 12.98 -9.06
N LEU A 64 -3.37 13.49 -9.18
CA LEU A 64 -2.30 13.18 -8.22
C LEU A 64 -2.71 13.61 -6.81
N ILE A 65 -2.81 12.63 -5.93
CA ILE A 65 -3.02 12.86 -4.50
C ILE A 65 -1.70 13.35 -3.92
N ASN A 66 -1.78 14.41 -3.11
CA ASN A 66 -0.66 14.93 -2.34
C ASN A 66 -0.99 14.85 -0.84
N LYS A 67 -1.43 13.67 -0.42
CA LYS A 67 -1.77 13.36 0.98
C LYS A 67 -0.72 12.42 1.54
N TYR A 68 -0.62 12.42 2.86
CA TYR A 68 0.30 11.57 3.60
C TYR A 68 -0.44 10.36 4.17
N PHE A 69 0.22 9.21 4.14
CA PHE A 69 -0.20 7.98 4.77
C PHE A 69 0.99 7.40 5.54
N TYR A 70 0.89 7.37 6.87
CA TYR A 70 1.99 6.95 7.77
C TYR A 70 3.34 7.64 7.45
N GLY A 71 3.30 8.97 7.27
CA GLY A 71 4.49 9.78 7.01
C GLY A 71 4.98 9.76 5.55
N MET A 72 4.38 8.94 4.68
CA MET A 72 4.74 8.89 3.26
C MET A 72 3.68 9.50 2.36
N LYS A 73 4.11 10.25 1.35
CA LYS A 73 3.22 10.79 0.32
C LYS A 73 2.83 9.68 -0.65
N TYR A 74 1.53 9.53 -0.89
CA TYR A 74 1.00 8.60 -1.90
C TYR A 74 0.35 9.36 -3.05
N ASN A 75 0.33 8.75 -4.23
CA ASN A 75 0.02 9.44 -5.48
C ASN A 75 -1.37 9.12 -6.00
N PHE A 76 -1.73 7.85 -5.98
CA PHE A 76 -3.03 7.39 -6.43
C PHE A 76 -3.40 6.12 -5.67
N ILE A 77 -4.69 5.84 -5.73
CA ILE A 77 -5.36 4.72 -5.11
C ILE A 77 -6.00 3.93 -6.25
N THR A 78 -5.81 2.61 -6.22
CA THR A 78 -6.55 1.69 -7.07
C THR A 78 -7.54 0.94 -6.22
N ILE A 79 -8.79 0.88 -6.66
CA ILE A 79 -9.85 0.09 -6.02
C ILE A 79 -10.24 -1.02 -6.98
N LEU A 80 -10.27 -2.24 -6.47
CA LEU A 80 -10.77 -3.42 -7.18
C LEU A 80 -12.10 -3.83 -6.54
N THR A 81 -13.11 -4.02 -7.38
CA THR A 81 -14.42 -4.52 -6.94
C THR A 81 -14.80 -5.81 -7.66
N ASP A 82 -15.78 -6.50 -7.09
CA ASP A 82 -16.54 -7.52 -7.81
C ASP A 82 -17.56 -6.90 -8.78
N ASP A 83 -18.41 -7.76 -9.35
CA ASP A 83 -19.47 -7.40 -10.30
C ASP A 83 -20.64 -6.63 -9.67
N GLN A 84 -20.74 -6.63 -8.33
CA GLN A 84 -21.71 -5.86 -7.54
C GLN A 84 -21.13 -4.53 -7.06
N GLU A 85 -19.96 -4.13 -7.58
CA GLU A 85 -19.22 -2.94 -7.18
C GLU A 85 -18.85 -2.91 -5.69
N ILE A 86 -18.74 -4.09 -5.05
CA ILE A 86 -18.28 -4.23 -3.68
C ILE A 86 -16.75 -4.29 -3.66
N ILE A 87 -16.15 -3.45 -2.83
CA ILE A 87 -14.70 -3.30 -2.72
C ILE A 87 -14.07 -4.58 -2.17
N GLN A 88 -13.27 -5.24 -3.00
CA GLN A 88 -12.51 -6.44 -2.68
C GLN A 88 -11.08 -6.10 -2.24
N SER A 89 -10.47 -5.08 -2.86
CA SER A 89 -9.17 -4.57 -2.42
C SER A 89 -8.94 -3.11 -2.78
N ILE A 90 -8.03 -2.49 -2.04
CA ILE A 90 -7.58 -1.11 -2.22
C ILE A 90 -6.06 -1.10 -2.16
N THR A 91 -5.43 -0.54 -3.19
CA THR A 91 -3.98 -0.37 -3.27
C THR A 91 -3.62 1.10 -3.26
N ILE A 92 -2.74 1.48 -2.33
CA ILE A 92 -2.15 2.82 -2.21
C ILE A 92 -0.77 2.78 -2.87
N HIS A 93 -0.51 3.69 -3.80
CA HIS A 93 0.73 3.72 -4.59
C HIS A 93 1.65 4.85 -4.14
N PHE A 94 2.91 4.52 -3.88
CA PHE A 94 3.96 5.45 -3.43
C PHE A 94 5.05 5.60 -4.51
N TYR A 95 5.61 6.81 -4.66
CA TYR A 95 6.78 7.04 -5.52
C TYR A 95 8.11 6.70 -4.84
N GLU A 96 8.05 6.34 -3.56
CA GLU A 96 9.21 6.01 -2.74
C GLU A 96 9.04 4.61 -2.17
N LEU A 97 10.16 4.02 -1.77
CA LEU A 97 10.14 2.77 -1.01
C LEU A 97 9.66 3.04 0.40
N ILE A 98 8.85 2.12 0.93
CA ILE A 98 8.47 2.10 2.34
C ILE A 98 9.75 2.16 3.18
N ASN A 99 9.86 3.24 3.95
CA ASN A 99 11.03 3.50 4.79
C ASN A 99 10.79 3.00 6.23
N ARG A 100 11.81 3.13 7.07
CA ARG A 100 11.76 2.66 8.46
C ARG A 100 10.68 3.36 9.30
N GLU A 101 10.51 4.67 9.09
CA GLU A 101 9.51 5.47 9.80
C GLU A 101 8.09 5.03 9.50
N PHE A 102 7.79 4.80 8.21
CA PHE A 102 6.53 4.23 7.78
C PHE A 102 6.32 2.86 8.44
N TYR A 103 7.30 1.96 8.32
CA TYR A 103 7.19 0.60 8.84
C TYR A 103 6.91 0.57 10.34
N ASP A 104 7.66 1.35 11.13
CA ASP A 104 7.49 1.40 12.58
C ASP A 104 6.14 2.02 12.97
N THR A 105 5.70 3.07 12.27
CA THR A 105 4.41 3.72 12.56
C THR A 105 3.24 2.82 12.15
N PHE A 106 3.33 2.15 11.00
CA PHE A 106 2.32 1.21 10.51
C PHE A 106 2.14 0.03 11.47
N ASN A 107 3.24 -0.48 12.02
CA ASN A 107 3.20 -1.56 12.99
C ASN A 107 2.63 -1.15 14.36
N LYS A 108 2.53 0.14 14.69
CA LYS A 108 1.81 0.59 15.91
C LYS A 108 0.31 0.34 15.79
N ASP A 109 -0.24 0.52 14.59
CA ASP A 109 -1.68 0.43 14.36
C ASP A 109 -2.11 -0.98 13.98
N TYR A 110 -1.29 -1.68 13.19
CA TYR A 110 -1.61 -3.03 12.74
C TYR A 110 -0.91 -4.13 13.53
N GLY A 111 0.13 -3.84 14.31
CA GLY A 111 0.99 -4.86 14.92
C GLY A 111 2.07 -5.38 13.96
N LYS A 112 2.88 -6.35 14.40
CA LYS A 112 3.97 -6.92 13.59
C LYS A 112 3.43 -7.66 12.34
N PRO A 113 4.21 -7.70 11.25
CA PRO A 113 3.88 -8.53 10.10
C PRO A 113 3.98 -10.02 10.43
N ASP A 114 3.19 -10.81 9.71
CA ASP A 114 3.17 -12.26 9.78
C ASP A 114 4.25 -12.88 8.89
N HIS A 115 4.56 -12.23 7.77
CA HIS A 115 5.60 -12.66 6.84
C HIS A 115 6.38 -11.46 6.30
N ILE A 116 7.69 -11.63 6.13
CA ILE A 116 8.57 -10.68 5.45
C ILE A 116 9.38 -11.49 4.45
N GLN A 117 9.08 -11.34 3.17
CA GLN A 117 9.68 -12.15 2.11
C GLN A 117 10.78 -11.39 1.39
N VAL A 118 11.99 -11.94 1.45
CA VAL A 118 13.19 -11.39 0.81
C VAL A 118 13.56 -12.28 -0.38
N VAL A 119 14.04 -11.66 -1.47
CA VAL A 119 14.56 -12.38 -2.64
C VAL A 119 15.92 -12.96 -2.28
N GLU A 120 16.04 -14.28 -2.36
CA GLU A 120 17.31 -14.98 -2.16
C GLU A 120 18.03 -15.20 -3.49
N ASN A 121 17.30 -15.74 -4.48
CA ASN A 121 17.84 -16.03 -5.80
C ASN A 121 16.94 -15.47 -6.90
N ARG A 122 17.55 -15.05 -8.01
CA ARG A 122 16.86 -14.65 -9.23
C ARG A 122 17.37 -15.47 -10.40
N ARG A 123 16.47 -16.12 -11.13
CA ARG A 123 16.79 -16.85 -12.36
C ARG A 123 16.06 -16.22 -13.54
N THR A 124 16.78 -15.94 -14.61
CA THR A 124 16.15 -15.50 -15.87
C THR A 124 15.62 -16.71 -16.60
N VAL A 125 14.32 -16.75 -16.88
CA VAL A 125 13.67 -17.86 -17.59
C VAL A 125 13.73 -17.65 -19.09
N SER A 126 13.48 -16.41 -19.54
CA SER A 126 13.54 -16.07 -20.97
C SER A 126 13.76 -14.58 -21.14
N GLU A 127 14.34 -14.23 -22.28
CA GLU A 127 14.62 -12.85 -22.64
C GLU A 127 14.37 -12.70 -24.15
N SER A 128 13.61 -11.68 -24.55
CA SER A 128 13.29 -11.42 -25.95
C SER A 128 13.41 -9.95 -26.27
N PHE A 129 14.04 -9.67 -27.40
CA PHE A 129 14.18 -8.32 -27.95
C PHE A 129 13.22 -8.20 -29.14
N GLY A 130 12.30 -7.24 -29.06
CA GLY A 130 11.42 -6.92 -30.19
C GLY A 130 12.23 -6.45 -31.40
N LYS A 131 11.91 -6.94 -32.60
CA LYS A 131 12.41 -6.32 -33.83
C LYS A 131 11.52 -5.11 -34.14
N GLY A 132 12.11 -3.91 -34.15
CA GLY A 132 11.43 -2.65 -34.48
C GLY A 132 11.23 -1.74 -33.27
N PHE A 133 10.38 -2.16 -32.31
CA PHE A 133 10.27 -1.49 -31.01
C PHE A 133 11.40 -1.99 -30.09
N PHE A 134 12.17 -1.08 -29.49
CA PHE A 134 13.21 -1.38 -28.49
C PHE A 134 12.59 -1.88 -27.16
N GLN A 135 11.68 -2.85 -27.23
CA GLN A 135 11.14 -3.53 -26.06
C GLN A 135 12.00 -4.74 -25.75
N HIS A 136 12.53 -4.72 -24.54
CA HIS A 136 13.26 -5.82 -23.94
C HIS A 136 12.36 -6.48 -22.91
N LEU A 137 11.81 -7.65 -23.26
CA LEU A 137 10.96 -8.41 -22.36
C LEU A 137 11.80 -9.50 -21.68
N LYS A 138 11.80 -9.48 -20.34
CA LYS A 138 12.51 -10.44 -19.51
C LYS A 138 11.56 -11.13 -18.57
N LYS A 139 11.52 -12.46 -18.61
CA LYS A 139 10.85 -13.30 -17.63
C LYS A 139 11.88 -13.77 -16.60
N SER A 140 11.60 -13.59 -15.32
CA SER A 140 12.45 -14.09 -14.23
C SER A 140 11.60 -14.83 -13.20
N THR A 141 12.19 -15.81 -12.54
CA THR A 141 11.67 -16.43 -11.30
C THR A 141 12.54 -15.99 -10.13
N PHE A 142 11.92 -15.92 -8.96
CA PHE A 142 12.56 -15.51 -7.72
C PHE A 142 12.29 -16.58 -6.66
N ASP A 143 13.35 -16.99 -5.96
CA ASP A 143 13.20 -17.79 -4.76
C ASP A 143 13.05 -16.83 -3.58
N LEU A 144 11.99 -17.01 -2.79
CA LEU A 144 11.67 -16.18 -1.65
C LEU A 144 11.94 -16.95 -0.35
N ARG A 145 12.52 -16.26 0.63
CA ARG A 145 12.65 -16.76 2.01
C ARG A 145 12.09 -15.74 2.99
N GLU A 146 11.82 -16.20 4.21
CA GLU A 146 11.54 -15.28 5.32
C GLU A 146 12.79 -14.47 5.70
N GLY A 147 12.59 -13.24 6.16
CA GLY A 147 13.64 -12.32 6.54
C GLY A 147 13.15 -11.18 7.42
N THR A 148 13.86 -10.06 7.34
CA THR A 148 13.63 -8.86 8.14
C THR A 148 13.45 -7.63 7.25
N PHE A 149 12.99 -6.53 7.83
CA PHE A 149 12.77 -5.30 7.09
C PHE A 149 14.08 -4.71 6.55
N GLU A 150 15.16 -4.89 7.32
CA GLU A 150 16.53 -4.44 7.05
C GLU A 150 17.16 -5.15 5.85
N GLU A 151 16.60 -6.29 5.44
CA GLU A 151 17.07 -7.09 4.31
C GLU A 151 16.42 -6.69 2.97
N ASN A 152 15.78 -5.52 2.89
CA ASN A 152 15.11 -5.00 1.69
C ASN A 152 14.07 -6.00 1.12
N PRO A 153 12.98 -6.27 1.86
CA PRO A 153 12.00 -7.27 1.47
C PRO A 153 11.31 -6.91 0.15
N LEU A 154 10.89 -7.94 -0.59
CA LEU A 154 10.01 -7.79 -1.74
C LEU A 154 8.54 -7.66 -1.30
N TYR A 155 8.14 -8.46 -0.31
CA TYR A 155 6.81 -8.42 0.28
C TYR A 155 6.86 -8.35 1.79
N ILE A 156 5.91 -7.62 2.36
CA ILE A 156 5.59 -7.68 3.79
C ILE A 156 4.09 -7.95 3.92
N ILE A 157 3.70 -8.90 4.75
CA ILE A 157 2.32 -9.36 4.84
C ILE A 157 1.85 -9.30 6.29
N TRP A 158 0.73 -8.63 6.52
CA TRP A 158 0.00 -8.63 7.79
C TRP A 158 -1.34 -9.35 7.57
N LYS A 159 -1.54 -10.50 8.20
CA LYS A 159 -2.79 -11.27 8.17
C LYS A 159 -3.66 -10.85 9.35
N ARG A 160 -4.82 -10.29 9.07
CA ARG A 160 -5.81 -9.94 10.09
C ARG A 160 -7.03 -10.84 9.92
N LYS A 161 -7.86 -10.91 10.95
CA LYS A 161 -8.96 -11.89 11.01
C LYS A 161 -9.90 -11.83 9.81
N HIS A 162 -10.13 -10.64 9.24
CA HIS A 162 -11.11 -10.40 8.17
C HIS A 162 -10.50 -9.78 6.91
N PHE A 163 -9.21 -9.48 6.93
CA PHE A 163 -8.52 -8.85 5.81
C PHE A 163 -7.02 -9.11 5.88
N GLN A 164 -6.33 -8.89 4.77
CA GLN A 164 -4.88 -8.94 4.68
C GLN A 164 -4.36 -7.59 4.21
N ILE A 165 -3.19 -7.21 4.71
CA ILE A 165 -2.39 -6.11 4.20
C ILE A 165 -1.15 -6.71 3.55
N LYS A 166 -0.82 -6.25 2.34
CA LYS A 166 0.42 -6.61 1.66
C LYS A 166 1.15 -5.34 1.24
N ALA A 167 2.37 -5.17 1.72
CA ALA A 167 3.31 -4.24 1.12
C ALA A 167 4.05 -4.94 -0.01
N PHE A 168 4.15 -4.30 -1.17
CA PHE A 168 5.03 -4.69 -2.26
C PHE A 168 6.08 -3.62 -2.46
N LEU A 169 7.36 -3.99 -2.38
CA LEU A 169 8.49 -3.07 -2.49
C LEU A 169 9.30 -3.46 -3.73
N ARG A 170 9.18 -2.67 -4.80
CA ARG A 170 9.83 -2.97 -6.08
C ARG A 170 11.15 -2.22 -6.17
N GLN A 171 12.21 -2.87 -6.66
CA GLN A 171 13.54 -2.27 -6.90
C GLN A 171 13.55 -1.04 -7.84
N GLN A 172 12.42 -0.63 -8.42
CA GLN A 172 12.26 0.56 -9.26
C GLN A 172 11.79 1.80 -8.47
N ASN A 173 12.13 1.87 -7.17
CA ASN A 173 11.79 2.94 -6.23
C ASN A 173 10.30 3.14 -5.92
N MET A 174 9.42 2.24 -6.36
CA MET A 174 8.00 2.31 -6.04
C MET A 174 7.63 1.26 -5.01
N SER A 175 6.71 1.63 -4.14
CA SER A 175 6.08 0.69 -3.22
C SER A 175 4.56 0.84 -3.25
N GLU A 176 3.90 -0.22 -2.85
CA GLU A 176 2.44 -0.32 -2.82
C GLU A 176 2.01 -0.94 -1.50
N ILE A 177 0.91 -0.44 -0.92
CA ILE A 177 0.21 -1.09 0.19
C ILE A 177 -1.17 -1.49 -0.29
N THR A 178 -1.45 -2.80 -0.29
CA THR A 178 -2.76 -3.34 -0.64
C THR A 178 -3.47 -3.85 0.60
N PHE A 179 -4.68 -3.35 0.83
CA PHE A 179 -5.67 -3.93 1.73
C PHE A 179 -6.62 -4.81 0.91
N SER A 180 -6.86 -6.04 1.32
CA SER A 180 -7.77 -6.95 0.62
C SER A 180 -8.58 -7.79 1.59
N ILE A 181 -9.81 -8.15 1.21
CA ILE A 181 -10.58 -9.16 1.94
C ILE A 181 -9.77 -10.46 1.96
N SER A 182 -9.68 -11.09 3.13
CA SER A 182 -9.03 -12.41 3.22
C SER A 182 -9.91 -13.43 2.51
N ALA A 183 -9.34 -14.17 1.56
CA ALA A 183 -10.01 -15.38 1.09
C ALA A 183 -9.94 -16.40 2.23
N ASP A 184 -11.10 -16.70 2.82
CA ASP A 184 -11.26 -17.83 3.74
C ASP A 184 -10.92 -19.17 3.04
#